data_AF-A0A0T2N1Q2-F1
#
_entry.id   AF-A0A0T2N1Q2-F1
#
_cell.length_a   1.000
_cell.length_b   1.000
_cell.length_c   1.000
_cell.angle_alpha   90.00
_cell.angle_beta   90.00
_cell.angle_gamma   90.00
#
_symmetry.space_group_name_H-M   'P 1'
#
loop_
_entity.id
_entity.type
_entity.pdbx_description
1 polymer ?
#
loop_
_entity_poly.entity_id
_entity_poly.type
_entity_poly.pdbx_seq_one_letter_code
_entity_poly.pdbx_strand_id
1 'polypeptide(L)' 'MKRFESGSLIPGATWHAEAESEAEVVRRAVENLRTYHGETEVRPDMIERIKERIVDTDDGKKTKH' A
#
# COMPACT_ATOMS: atom_id res chain seq x y z
N MET A 1 -10.72 -6.73 -6.05
CA MET A 1 -9.23 -6.73 -5.99
C MET A 1 -8.77 -5.76 -4.90
N LYS A 2 -7.57 -5.88 -4.33
CA LYS A 2 -7.03 -4.96 -3.32
C LYS A 2 -5.98 -4.04 -3.92
N ARG A 3 -5.98 -2.77 -3.52
CA ARG A 3 -5.00 -1.75 -3.95
C ARG A 3 -4.46 -0.96 -2.77
N PHE A 4 -3.17 -0.67 -2.79
CA PHE A 4 -2.51 0.28 -1.88
C PHE A 4 -1.77 1.34 -2.68
N GLU A 5 -1.87 2.59 -2.26
CA GLU A 5 -1.14 3.71 -2.85
C GLU A 5 -0.14 4.26 -1.84
N SER A 6 1.16 4.19 -2.14
CA SER A 6 2.23 4.64 -1.24
C SER A 6 2.11 6.12 -0.91
N GLY A 7 1.62 6.94 -1.84
CA GLY A 7 1.37 8.37 -1.62
C GLY A 7 0.42 8.68 -0.45
N SER A 8 -0.44 7.73 -0.07
CA SER A 8 -1.34 7.85 1.09
C SER A 8 -0.63 7.66 2.44
N LEU A 9 0.59 7.11 2.43
CA LEU A 9 1.43 6.86 3.61
C LEU A 9 2.68 7.74 3.61
N ILE A 10 3.33 7.90 2.46
CA ILE A 10 4.56 8.65 2.28
C ILE A 10 4.30 9.79 1.28
N PRO A 11 4.27 11.05 1.75
CA PRO A 11 4.08 12.20 0.86
C PRO A 11 5.12 12.21 -0.27
N GLY A 12 4.64 12.36 -1.51
CA GLY A 12 5.48 12.39 -2.71
C GLY A 12 5.84 11.03 -3.31
N ALA A 13 5.45 9.92 -2.67
CA ALA A 13 5.61 8.60 -3.26
C ALA A 13 4.54 8.33 -4.34
N THR A 14 4.96 7.76 -5.47
CA THR A 14 4.09 7.46 -6.63
C THR A 14 3.84 5.97 -6.82
N TRP A 15 4.50 5.12 -6.02
CA TRP A 15 4.38 3.67 -6.13
C TRP A 15 3.03 3.17 -5.61
N HIS A 16 2.48 2.13 -6.23
CA HIS A 16 1.26 1.45 -5.79
C HIS A 16 1.38 -0.07 -5.96
N ALA A 17 0.56 -0.83 -5.23
CA ALA A 17 0.44 -2.28 -5.37
C ALA A 17 -1.01 -2.71 -5.51
N GLU A 18 -1.26 -3.66 -6.39
CA GLU A 18 -2.56 -4.29 -6.62
C GLU A 18 -2.43 -5.82 -6.62
N ALA A 19 -3.30 -6.50 -5.88
CA ALA A 19 -3.34 -7.96 -5.81
C ALA A 19 -4.72 -8.48 -5.40
N GLU A 20 -4.96 -9.78 -5.57
CA GLU A 20 -6.23 -10.40 -5.19
C GLU A 20 -6.43 -10.47 -3.67
N SER A 21 -5.34 -10.50 -2.90
CA SER A 21 -5.37 -10.57 -1.45
C SER A 21 -4.70 -9.38 -0.78
N GLU A 22 -5.24 -8.99 0.36
CA GLU A 22 -4.66 -7.93 1.21
C GLU A 22 -3.24 -8.30 1.65
N ALA A 23 -3.00 -9.56 1.99
CA ALA A 23 -1.69 -10.05 2.42
C ALA A 23 -0.60 -9.82 1.36
N GLU A 24 -0.91 -10.04 0.08
CA GLU A 24 0.03 -9.80 -1.02
C GLU A 24 0.28 -8.29 -1.23
N VAL A 25 -0.75 -7.46 -1.09
CA VAL A 25 -0.59 -6.00 -1.15
C VAL A 25 0.29 -5.50 -0.01
N VAL A 26 0.06 -5.95 1.22
CA VAL A 26 0.87 -5.61 2.39
C VAL A 26 2.32 -6.04 2.19
N ARG A 27 2.55 -7.27 1.71
CA ARG A 27 3.91 -7.77 1.43
C ARG A 27 4.66 -6.86 0.47
N ARG A 28 4.04 -6.48 -0.65
CA ARG A 28 4.64 -5.58 -1.65
C ARG A 28 4.88 -4.18 -1.08
N ALA A 29 3.96 -3.65 -0.29
CA ALA A 29 4.12 -2.35 0.35
C ALA A 29 5.31 -2.34 1.31
N VAL A 30 5.45 -3.40 2.11
CA VAL A 30 6.60 -3.60 3.00
C VAL A 30 7.91 -3.71 2.21
N GLU A 31 7.93 -4.46 1.10
CA GLU A 31 9.10 -4.53 0.23
C GLU A 31 9.48 -3.17 -0.36
N ASN A 32 8.49 -2.37 -0.76
CA ASN A 32 8.70 -1.00 -1.24
C ASN A 32 9.33 -0.11 -0.16
N LEU A 33 8.85 -0.18 1.09
CA LEU A 33 9.43 0.55 2.22
C LEU A 33 10.92 0.21 2.40
N ARG A 34 11.26 -1.07 2.32
CA ARG A 34 12.65 -1.54 2.50
C ARG A 34 13.56 -1.12 1.33
N THR A 35 13.05 -1.22 0.10
CA THR A 35 13.87 -1.06 -1.10
C THR A 35 14.01 0.40 -1.54
N TYR A 36 12.90 1.15 -1.54
CA TYR A 36 12.86 2.51 -2.09
C TYR A 36 12.95 3.60 -1.03
N HIS A 37 12.54 3.30 0.21
CA HIS A 37 12.57 4.26 1.31
C HIS A 37 13.67 3.97 2.34
N GLY A 38 14.43 2.88 2.13
CA GLY A 38 15.57 2.51 2.99
C GLY A 38 15.17 2.03 4.38
N GLU A 39 13.91 1.61 4.55
CA GLU A 39 13.39 1.23 5.86
C GLU A 39 14.00 -0.12 6.30
N THR A 40 14.85 -0.10 7.32
CA THR A 40 15.56 -1.31 7.78
C THR A 40 14.70 -2.18 8.70
N GLU A 41 13.79 -1.56 9.43
CA GLU A 41 12.90 -2.21 10.40
C GLU A 41 11.45 -1.80 10.17
N VAL A 42 10.59 -2.78 9.91
CA VAL A 42 9.16 -2.53 9.66
C VAL A 42 8.40 -2.85 10.93
N ARG A 43 7.94 -1.81 11.62
CA ARG A 43 7.21 -1.96 12.89
C ARG A 43 5.78 -2.46 12.64
N PRO A 44 5.18 -3.23 13.56
CA PRO A 44 3.79 -3.68 13.43
C PRO A 44 2.80 -2.53 13.18
N ASP A 45 3.00 -1.39 13.83
CA ASP A 45 2.20 -0.18 13.60
C ASP A 45 2.21 0.29 12.13
N MET A 46 3.34 0.18 11.44
CA MET A 46 3.41 0.53 10.01
C MET A 46 2.58 -0.43 9.17
N ILE A 47 2.58 -1.72 9.52
CA ILE A 47 1.78 -2.74 8.82
C ILE A 47 0.29 -2.44 9.01
N GLU A 48 -0.13 -2.09 10.22
CA GLU A 48 -1.51 -1.69 10.48
C GLU A 48 -1.89 -0.45 9.66
N ARG A 49 -1.02 0.56 9.63
CA ARG A 49 -1.23 1.77 8.82
C ARG A 49 -1.32 1.49 7.32
N ILE A 50 -0.57 0.50 6.82
CA ILE A 50 -0.68 0.03 5.43
C ILE A 50 -2.05 -0.61 5.21
N LYS A 51 -2.47 -1.53 6.08
CA LYS A 51 -3.77 -2.22 5.98
C LYS A 51 -4.94 -1.26 6.00
N GLU A 52 -4.92 -0.26 6.88
CA GLU A 52 -5.96 0.79 6.96
C GLU A 52 -6.11 1.60 5.65
N ARG A 53 -5.08 1.60 4.80
CA ARG A 53 -5.03 2.35 3.52
C ARG A 53 -5.24 1.45 2.30
N ILE A 54 -5.46 0.14 2.49
CA ILE A 54 -5.80 -0.76 1.39
C ILE A 54 -7.27 -0.59 1.03
N VAL A 55 -7.54 -0.32 -0.24
CA VAL A 55 -8.90 -0.15 -0.77
C VAL A 55 -9.27 -1.34 -1.65
N ASP A 56 -10.56 -1.66 -1.70
CA ASP A 56 -11.07 -2.62 -2.67
C ASP A 56 -11.35 -1.93 -4.02
N THR A 57 -10.84 -2.51 -5.09
CA THR A 57 -10.96 -2.03 -6.46
C THR A 57 -11.90 -2.87 -7.33
N ASP A 58 -12.67 -3.80 -6.73
CA ASP A 58 -13.67 -4.59 -7.47
C ASP A 58 -14.93 -3.79 -7.86
N ASP A 59 -15.05 -2.53 -7.43
CA ASP A 59 -16.17 -1.68 -7.82
C ASP A 59 -15.77 -0.84 -9.04
N GLY A 60 -16.27 -1.23 -10.20
CA GLY A 60 -16.16 -0.47 -11.44
C GLY A 60 -16.91 0.86 -11.39
N LYS A 61 -16.52 1.82 -10.55
CA LYS A 61 -16.82 3.25 -10.72
C LYS A 61 -16.14 4.16 -9.69
N LYS A 62 -15.42 5.15 -10.24
CA LYS A 62 -15.16 6.50 -9.71
C LYS A 62 -14.15 6.66 -8.57
N THR A 63 -12.99 7.18 -8.98
CA THR A 63 -12.47 8.41 -8.37
C THR A 63 -12.21 9.41 -9.49
N LYS A 64 -13.16 10.34 -9.67
CA LYS A 64 -12.87 11.63 -10.33
C LYS A 64 -12.07 12.45 -9.31
N HIS A 65 -10.91 12.95 -9.70
CA HIS A 65 -10.35 14.16 -9.14
C HIS A 65 -9.92 15.08 -10.28
#